data_AF-A0A1G7TFN9-F1
#
_entry.id   AF-A0A1G7TFN9-F1
#
_cell.length_a   1.000
_cell.length_b   1.000
_cell.length_c   1.000
_cell.angle_alpha   90.00
_cell.angle_beta   90.00
_cell.angle_gamma   90.00
#
_symmetry.space_group_name_H-M   'P 1'
#
loop_
_entity.id
_entity.type
_entity.pdbx_description
1 polymer ?
#
loop_
_entity_poly.entity_id
_entity_poly.type
_entity_poly.pdbx_seq_one_letter_code
_entity_poly.pdbx_strand_id
1 'polypeptide(L)'
;MINTKRMKNKKIYNYILLGVLFVLLLILPFCVNIFFSQSDDQRSLFISSGAYNGTPCPYLVFEGYIYGAIISTLYKINNNIEWYSVVSWTLYLISFLTIGFSIVRLKINEMLKGLLLLTFSFIHFYMCIHPQFTILASELAFASFVLLIQAKNKKYYATAFVLFFISTQIRTSAALLPYMILFPIFFLSNNYKKAIGSLSCLCIIGIASFATDNIMYNHSDEWKHFNTYNDARGLIADNPQSAKLLSTIENPNQKKEYELLVKYRFFDTNILTEKEIVDYANTLKQQRLETIRINIHNYYQMYKSLGGITLIITILWLLFVSLKKRHYSTVFFIISCLIMFIIANITIMSMSFPKERVLITLIAALLLSCLYIGYTKKIAYLNTFLCINAIILMFYFGRTNYQTAKSINEPLKLKNEVEGMLNKSKSEKVLMLVPSCLDVEIFSASKSPIAYKTIFQGWMYHWPLAPKGYGNFKTLVDGIPMLVNKSAVEQLDIIEDMIRQNYKISVDRHAIAESENYYLIQFTSK
;
A
#
# COMPACT_ATOMS: atom_id res chain seq x y z
N MET A 1 26.63 45.73 -7.97
CA MET A 1 27.30 44.60 -7.28
C MET A 1 26.53 44.02 -6.07
N ILE A 2 25.66 44.80 -5.40
CA ILE A 2 24.84 44.31 -4.25
C ILE A 2 23.71 43.34 -4.67
N ASN A 3 23.12 43.52 -5.85
CA ASN A 3 22.00 42.68 -6.33
C ASN A 3 22.41 41.24 -6.72
N THR A 4 23.63 41.04 -7.23
CA THR A 4 24.14 39.72 -7.60
C THR A 4 24.52 38.87 -6.38
N LYS A 5 25.02 39.48 -5.30
CA LYS A 5 25.25 38.81 -4.00
C LYS A 5 23.92 38.35 -3.36
N ARG A 6 22.90 39.23 -3.37
CA ARG A 6 21.56 38.91 -2.84
C ARG A 6 20.85 37.79 -3.64
N MET A 7 21.04 37.73 -4.96
CA MET A 7 20.52 36.64 -5.80
C MET A 7 21.28 35.31 -5.65
N LYS A 8 22.61 35.33 -5.46
CA LYS A 8 23.39 34.11 -5.14
C LYS A 8 22.95 33.52 -3.79
N ASN A 9 22.74 34.38 -2.79
CA ASN A 9 22.28 33.95 -1.46
C ASN A 9 20.86 33.34 -1.50
N LYS A 10 19.95 33.82 -2.36
CA LYS A 10 18.60 33.24 -2.43
C LYS A 10 18.55 31.78 -2.87
N LYS A 11 19.48 31.36 -3.73
CA LYS A 11 19.56 29.98 -4.22
C LYS A 11 19.99 29.00 -3.12
N ILE A 12 20.79 29.45 -2.15
CA ILE A 12 21.32 28.55 -1.11
C ILE A 12 20.26 28.17 -0.08
N TYR A 13 19.28 29.05 0.20
CA TYR A 13 18.25 28.78 1.21
C TYR A 13 17.42 27.54 0.89
N ASN A 14 17.06 27.30 -0.37
CA ASN A 14 16.28 26.12 -0.74
C ASN A 14 17.09 24.82 -0.65
N TYR A 15 18.41 24.86 -0.88
CA TYR A 15 19.28 23.71 -0.60
C TYR A 15 19.43 23.46 0.90
N ILE A 16 19.57 24.52 1.70
CA ILE A 16 19.62 24.42 3.17
C ILE A 16 18.30 23.87 3.69
N LEU A 17 17.16 24.39 3.23
CA LEU A 17 15.82 23.92 3.60
C LEU A 17 15.66 22.43 3.27
N LEU A 18 16.02 22.00 2.06
CA LEU A 18 16.00 20.57 1.69
C LEU A 18 16.88 19.73 2.62
N GLY A 19 18.09 20.21 2.94
CA GLY A 19 19.00 19.53 3.86
C GLY A 19 18.43 19.40 5.27
N VAL A 20 17.83 20.47 5.82
CA VAL A 20 17.17 20.43 7.13
C VAL A 20 15.99 19.46 7.12
N LEU A 21 15.13 19.52 6.11
CA LEU A 21 13.98 18.63 5.98
C LEU A 21 14.41 17.16 5.86
N PHE A 22 15.48 16.89 5.10
CA PHE A 22 16.08 15.57 5.01
C PHE A 22 16.59 15.07 6.37
N VAL A 23 17.29 15.92 7.13
CA VAL A 23 17.76 15.55 8.47
C VAL A 23 16.59 15.25 9.41
N LEU A 24 15.51 16.05 9.36
CA LEU A 24 14.32 15.79 10.17
C LEU A 24 13.67 14.44 9.83
N LEU A 25 13.59 14.09 8.55
CA LEU A 25 13.09 12.77 8.12
C LEU A 25 14.04 11.64 8.51
N LEU A 26 15.36 11.87 8.43
CA LEU A 26 16.37 10.88 8.83
C LEU A 26 16.28 10.54 10.32
N ILE A 27 16.04 11.53 11.19
CA ILE A 27 15.97 11.31 12.64
C ILE A 27 14.58 10.85 13.12
N LEU A 28 13.55 10.94 12.28
CA LEU A 28 12.16 10.67 12.66
C LEU A 28 11.94 9.30 13.34
N PRO A 29 12.55 8.19 12.90
CA PRO A 29 12.42 6.89 13.58
C PRO A 29 12.92 6.85 15.02
N PHE A 30 13.82 7.77 15.39
CA PHE A 30 14.34 7.87 16.76
C PHE A 30 13.47 8.77 17.65
N CYS A 31 12.54 9.51 17.06
CA CYS A 31 11.70 10.48 17.76
C CYS A 31 10.27 9.98 17.97
N VAL A 32 9.80 9.05 17.13
CA VAL A 32 8.39 8.64 17.06
C VAL A 32 8.31 7.15 16.77
N ASN A 33 7.41 6.42 17.43
CA ASN A 33 7.12 5.01 17.11
C ASN A 33 6.40 4.93 15.77
N ILE A 34 6.88 4.13 14.83
CA ILE A 34 6.29 4.06 13.49
C ILE A 34 5.61 2.70 13.31
N PHE A 35 4.40 2.70 12.76
CA PHE A 35 3.60 1.51 12.50
C PHE A 35 3.23 1.46 11.03
N PHE A 36 3.22 0.28 10.42
CA PHE A 36 2.74 0.15 9.05
C PHE A 36 1.28 0.59 8.94
N SER A 37 0.92 1.19 7.80
CA SER A 37 -0.47 1.59 7.54
C SER A 37 -1.41 0.39 7.37
N GLN A 38 -0.86 -0.78 7.02
CA GLN A 38 -1.62 -2.00 6.77
C GLN A 38 -0.81 -3.22 7.23
N SER A 39 -1.53 -4.24 7.70
CA SER A 39 -0.94 -5.50 8.17
C SER A 39 -0.18 -6.32 7.11
N ASP A 40 -0.39 -6.08 5.81
CA ASP A 40 0.32 -6.84 4.76
C ASP A 40 1.83 -6.55 4.75
N ASP A 41 2.25 -5.30 4.95
CA ASP A 41 3.68 -4.93 5.05
C ASP A 41 4.35 -5.61 6.25
N GLN A 42 3.63 -5.67 7.38
CA GLN A 42 4.09 -6.38 8.56
C GLN A 42 4.28 -7.87 8.29
N ARG A 43 3.38 -8.50 7.54
CA ARG A 43 3.51 -9.91 7.15
C ARG A 43 4.72 -10.13 6.24
N SER A 44 4.96 -9.24 5.28
CA SER A 44 6.20 -9.26 4.48
C SER A 44 7.45 -9.16 5.36
N LEU A 45 7.45 -8.29 6.37
CA LEU A 45 8.55 -8.19 7.33
C LEU A 45 8.73 -9.50 8.11
N PHE A 46 7.67 -10.09 8.63
CA PHE A 46 7.76 -11.34 9.41
C PHE A 46 8.27 -12.53 8.59
N ILE A 47 7.88 -12.61 7.31
CA ILE A 47 8.36 -13.64 6.38
C ILE A 47 9.83 -13.39 6.01
N SER A 48 10.17 -12.16 5.61
CA SER A 48 11.53 -11.83 5.15
C SER A 48 12.57 -11.93 6.27
N SER A 49 12.20 -11.61 7.51
CA SER A 49 13.05 -11.77 8.70
C SER A 49 13.19 -13.22 9.16
N GLY A 50 12.27 -14.10 8.76
CA GLY A 50 12.19 -15.46 9.27
C GLY A 50 11.49 -15.58 10.63
N ALA A 51 10.99 -14.49 11.20
CA ALA A 51 10.25 -14.54 12.45
C ALA A 51 8.99 -15.44 12.33
N TYR A 52 8.31 -15.39 11.18
CA TYR A 52 7.08 -16.16 10.99
C TYR A 52 7.31 -17.66 10.76
N ASN A 53 8.27 -17.99 9.89
CA ASN A 53 8.53 -19.33 9.32
C ASN A 53 9.87 -19.95 9.77
N GLY A 54 10.53 -19.35 10.76
CA GLY A 54 11.79 -19.81 11.35
C GLY A 54 13.06 -19.47 10.57
N THR A 55 12.97 -19.13 9.28
CA THR A 55 14.14 -18.78 8.45
C THR A 55 13.82 -17.65 7.46
N PRO A 56 14.74 -16.68 7.22
CA PRO A 56 14.51 -15.59 6.28
C PRO A 56 14.10 -16.07 4.88
N CYS A 57 12.93 -15.60 4.41
CA CYS A 57 12.29 -16.11 3.18
C CYS A 57 12.06 -15.00 2.13
N PRO A 58 12.37 -15.25 0.83
CA PRO A 58 12.20 -14.25 -0.23
C PRO A 58 10.78 -14.15 -0.82
N TYR A 59 9.85 -15.04 -0.44
CA TYR A 59 8.52 -15.11 -1.05
C TYR A 59 7.49 -14.25 -0.30
N LEU A 60 7.40 -12.97 -0.64
CA LEU A 60 6.63 -11.94 0.08
C LEU A 60 5.20 -11.72 -0.44
N VAL A 61 4.74 -12.52 -1.41
CA VAL A 61 3.38 -12.54 -1.99
C VAL A 61 2.97 -11.29 -2.77
N PHE A 62 3.09 -10.09 -2.22
CA PHE A 62 2.70 -8.84 -2.89
C PHE A 62 3.87 -8.07 -3.50
N GLU A 63 5.09 -8.43 -3.10
CA GLU A 63 6.32 -7.80 -3.54
C GLU A 63 7.12 -8.78 -4.40
N GLY A 64 7.95 -8.23 -5.28
CA GLY A 64 8.74 -8.97 -6.24
C GLY A 64 9.80 -9.83 -5.57
N TYR A 65 10.08 -10.99 -6.18
CA TYR A 65 10.98 -11.97 -5.62
C TYR A 65 12.40 -11.43 -5.42
N ILE A 66 12.88 -10.56 -6.33
CA ILE A 66 14.25 -10.01 -6.23
C ILE A 66 14.37 -9.11 -4.99
N TYR A 67 13.36 -8.30 -4.71
CA TYR A 67 13.32 -7.49 -3.49
C TYR A 67 13.33 -8.39 -2.25
N GLY A 68 12.46 -9.39 -2.19
CA GLY A 68 12.43 -10.36 -1.10
C GLY A 68 13.75 -11.11 -0.92
N ALA A 69 14.43 -11.47 -2.01
CA ALA A 69 15.74 -12.11 -1.98
C ALA A 69 16.83 -11.20 -1.39
N ILE A 70 16.84 -9.92 -1.73
CA ILE A 70 17.77 -8.95 -1.14
C ILE A 70 17.50 -8.81 0.36
N ILE A 71 16.26 -8.56 0.76
CA ILE A 71 15.91 -8.35 2.18
C ILE A 71 16.20 -9.59 3.03
N SER A 72 15.75 -10.77 2.59
CA SER A 72 15.99 -12.02 3.32
C SER A 72 17.48 -12.35 3.41
N THR A 73 18.29 -12.01 2.40
CA THR A 73 19.75 -12.16 2.47
C THR A 73 20.37 -11.24 3.52
N LEU A 74 19.90 -9.99 3.62
CA LEU A 74 20.37 -9.08 4.67
C LEU A 74 20.04 -9.62 6.07
N TYR A 75 18.84 -10.16 6.28
CA TYR A 75 18.49 -10.82 7.55
C TYR A 75 19.34 -12.07 7.83
N LYS A 76 19.77 -12.82 6.81
CA LYS A 76 20.73 -13.94 6.99
C LYS A 76 22.12 -13.45 7.42
N ILE A 77 22.54 -12.27 6.96
CA ILE A 77 23.83 -11.67 7.36
C ILE A 77 23.77 -11.17 8.82
N ASN A 78 22.69 -10.47 9.18
CA ASN A 78 22.48 -9.99 10.54
C ASN A 78 20.98 -9.84 10.84
N ASN A 79 20.45 -10.72 11.69
CA ASN A 79 19.05 -10.73 12.09
C ASN A 79 18.69 -9.73 13.20
N ASN A 80 19.67 -9.00 13.75
CA ASN A 80 19.41 -8.01 14.80
C ASN A 80 18.85 -6.68 14.28
N ILE A 81 18.99 -6.43 12.97
CA ILE A 81 18.57 -5.22 12.28
C ILE A 81 17.28 -5.50 11.51
N GLU A 82 16.29 -4.63 11.62
CA GLU A 82 15.06 -4.70 10.82
C GLU A 82 15.30 -4.24 9.37
N TRP A 83 15.96 -5.08 8.58
CA TRP A 83 16.36 -4.73 7.21
C TRP A 83 15.19 -4.35 6.30
N TYR A 84 14.02 -4.99 6.46
CA TYR A 84 12.83 -4.61 5.68
C TYR A 84 12.47 -3.14 5.92
N SER A 85 12.42 -2.73 7.18
CA SER A 85 12.10 -1.35 7.61
C SER A 85 13.20 -0.37 7.24
N VAL A 86 14.47 -0.73 7.46
CA VAL A 86 15.64 0.12 7.12
C VAL A 86 15.73 0.37 5.62
N VAL A 87 15.56 -0.66 4.79
CA VAL A 87 15.61 -0.51 3.33
C VAL A 87 14.42 0.31 2.84
N SER A 88 13.20 0.00 3.31
CA SER A 88 12.00 0.78 2.96
C SER A 88 12.16 2.26 3.32
N TRP A 89 12.67 2.56 4.53
CA TRP A 89 12.96 3.92 4.98
C TRP A 89 14.00 4.62 4.09
N THR A 90 15.08 3.92 3.77
CA THR A 90 16.14 4.46 2.92
C THR A 90 15.62 4.79 1.53
N LEU A 91 14.70 3.98 0.99
CA LEU A 91 14.08 4.22 -0.30
C LEU A 91 13.13 5.42 -0.29
N TYR A 92 12.36 5.63 0.80
CA TYR A 92 11.61 6.89 1.01
C TYR A 92 12.56 8.10 0.97
N LEU A 93 13.66 8.05 1.72
CA LEU A 93 14.65 9.12 1.75
C LEU A 93 15.31 9.39 0.38
N ILE A 94 15.62 8.34 -0.40
CA ILE A 94 16.15 8.46 -1.76
C ILE A 94 15.13 9.14 -2.68
N SER A 95 13.86 8.74 -2.58
CA SER A 95 12.77 9.35 -3.35
C SER A 95 12.60 10.83 -3.01
N PHE A 96 12.59 11.15 -1.71
CA PHE A 96 12.49 12.52 -1.19
C PHE A 96 13.62 13.40 -1.73
N LEU A 97 14.87 12.95 -1.61
CA LEU A 97 16.02 13.71 -2.10
C LEU A 97 15.95 13.90 -3.63
N THR A 98 15.58 12.84 -4.37
CA THR A 98 15.50 12.90 -5.83
C THR A 98 14.49 13.95 -6.30
N ILE A 99 13.27 13.90 -5.76
CA ILE A 99 12.19 14.85 -6.10
C ILE A 99 12.53 16.25 -5.56
N GLY A 100 13.04 16.35 -4.34
CA GLY A 100 13.43 17.60 -3.69
C GLY A 100 14.52 18.35 -4.47
N PHE A 101 15.59 17.67 -4.89
CA PHE A 101 16.62 18.26 -5.73
C PHE A 101 16.07 18.74 -7.07
N SER A 102 15.12 17.99 -7.65
CA SER A 102 14.44 18.40 -8.87
C SER A 102 13.59 19.65 -8.68
N ILE A 103 12.92 19.84 -7.53
CA ILE A 103 12.19 21.07 -7.18
C ILE A 103 13.16 22.27 -7.08
N VAL A 104 14.28 22.11 -6.35
CA VAL A 104 15.28 23.19 -6.17
C VAL A 104 15.86 23.67 -7.51
N ARG A 105 15.99 22.74 -8.48
CA ARG A 105 16.53 23.00 -9.81
C ARG A 105 15.53 23.60 -10.80
N LEU A 106 14.24 23.70 -10.46
CA LEU A 106 13.25 24.37 -11.30
C LEU A 106 13.63 25.83 -11.54
N LYS A 107 13.29 26.37 -12.71
CA LYS A 107 13.51 27.80 -13.04
C LYS A 107 12.27 28.62 -12.68
N ILE A 108 11.86 28.55 -11.42
CA ILE A 108 10.72 29.29 -10.86
C ILE A 108 11.18 30.18 -9.69
N ASN A 109 10.27 31.00 -9.15
CA ASN A 109 10.54 31.86 -8.00
C ASN A 109 11.04 31.05 -6.79
N GLU A 110 12.08 31.54 -6.10
CA GLU A 110 12.70 30.83 -4.96
C GLU A 110 11.74 30.63 -3.78
N MET A 111 10.82 31.55 -3.51
CA MET A 111 9.77 31.39 -2.50
C MET A 111 8.81 30.25 -2.86
N LEU A 112 8.45 30.15 -4.15
CA LEU A 112 7.60 29.08 -4.64
C LEU A 112 8.30 27.71 -4.54
N LYS A 113 9.61 27.64 -4.77
CA LYS A 113 10.37 26.40 -4.52
C LYS A 113 10.32 26.00 -3.04
N GLY A 114 10.55 26.96 -2.14
CA GLY A 114 10.45 26.72 -0.70
C GLY A 114 9.06 26.22 -0.30
N LEU A 115 8.00 26.83 -0.85
CA LEU A 115 6.62 26.38 -0.64
C LEU A 115 6.40 24.95 -1.15
N LEU A 116 6.84 24.62 -2.37
CA LEU A 116 6.72 23.27 -2.93
C LEU A 116 7.51 22.24 -2.10
N LEU A 117 8.71 22.60 -1.62
CA LEU A 117 9.51 21.74 -0.74
C LEU A 117 8.80 21.48 0.60
N LEU A 118 8.21 22.52 1.20
CA LEU A 118 7.44 22.37 2.43
C LEU A 118 6.21 21.49 2.19
N THR A 119 5.42 21.76 1.16
CA THR A 119 4.26 20.91 0.81
C THR A 119 4.66 19.46 0.59
N PHE A 120 5.71 19.23 -0.20
CA PHE A 120 6.21 17.88 -0.44
C PHE A 120 6.68 17.21 0.85
N SER A 121 7.31 17.94 1.77
CA SER A 121 7.74 17.39 3.06
C SER A 121 6.57 17.02 3.95
N PHE A 122 5.50 17.82 4.02
CA PHE A 122 4.30 17.48 4.79
C PHE A 122 3.67 16.16 4.32
N ILE A 123 3.61 15.98 2.99
CA ILE A 123 3.16 14.72 2.37
C ILE A 123 4.12 13.58 2.74
N HIS A 124 5.42 13.81 2.62
CA HIS A 124 6.44 12.78 2.88
C HIS A 124 6.52 12.38 4.37
N PHE A 125 6.32 13.31 5.30
CA PHE A 125 6.16 13.02 6.72
C PHE A 125 5.00 12.07 6.98
N TYR A 126 3.85 12.29 6.34
CA TYR A 126 2.71 11.37 6.44
C TYR A 126 3.08 9.97 5.92
N MET A 127 3.75 9.87 4.77
CA MET A 127 4.18 8.60 4.20
C MET A 127 5.19 7.86 5.08
N CYS A 128 6.05 8.61 5.77
CA CYS A 128 7.05 8.08 6.70
C CYS A 128 6.41 7.64 8.03
N ILE A 129 5.38 8.31 8.52
CA ILE A 129 4.67 7.90 9.74
C ILE A 129 3.73 6.71 9.48
N HIS A 130 3.20 6.61 8.26
CA HIS A 130 2.32 5.52 7.78
C HIS A 130 2.94 4.77 6.60
N PRO A 131 4.11 4.13 6.79
CA PRO A 131 4.80 3.43 5.72
C PRO A 131 3.92 2.34 5.12
N GLN A 132 3.98 2.24 3.79
CA GLN A 132 3.17 1.34 3.00
C GLN A 132 3.81 1.15 1.62
N PHE A 133 4.19 -0.09 1.28
CA PHE A 133 4.86 -0.47 0.03
C PHE A 133 4.19 0.06 -1.24
N THR A 134 2.86 0.23 -1.25
CA THR A 134 2.09 0.74 -2.39
C THR A 134 2.44 2.20 -2.65
N ILE A 135 2.54 3.00 -1.59
CA ILE A 135 2.90 4.42 -1.69
C ILE A 135 4.39 4.54 -2.03
N LEU A 136 5.25 3.75 -1.39
CA LEU A 136 6.68 3.73 -1.66
C LEU A 136 7.00 3.41 -3.12
N ALA A 137 6.36 2.37 -3.67
CA ALA A 137 6.51 2.02 -5.08
C ALA A 137 6.09 3.19 -5.99
N SER A 138 4.91 3.78 -5.76
CA SER A 138 4.46 4.95 -6.51
C SER A 138 5.40 6.15 -6.41
N GLU A 139 5.99 6.38 -5.24
CA GLU A 139 6.89 7.51 -5.01
C GLU A 139 8.22 7.33 -5.76
N LEU A 140 8.81 6.13 -5.72
CA LEU A 140 9.98 5.79 -6.52
C LEU A 140 9.70 5.91 -8.02
N ALA A 141 8.48 5.56 -8.46
CA ALA A 141 8.04 5.78 -9.84
C ALA A 141 7.93 7.28 -10.18
N PHE A 142 7.45 8.14 -9.27
CA PHE A 142 7.49 9.59 -9.45
C PHE A 142 8.93 10.11 -9.52
N ALA A 143 9.81 9.68 -8.64
CA ALA A 143 11.22 10.05 -8.64
C ALA A 143 11.91 9.65 -9.96
N SER A 144 11.66 8.43 -10.44
CA SER A 144 12.09 7.95 -11.76
C SER A 144 11.56 8.84 -12.88
N PHE A 145 10.25 9.11 -12.90
CA PHE A 145 9.63 9.94 -13.93
C PHE A 145 10.25 11.34 -13.98
N VAL A 146 10.41 11.99 -12.81
CA VAL A 146 11.01 13.32 -12.68
C VAL A 146 12.45 13.35 -13.21
N LEU A 147 13.24 12.29 -12.96
CA LEU A 147 14.57 12.17 -13.53
C LEU A 147 14.55 12.01 -15.06
N LEU A 148 13.62 11.24 -15.63
CA LEU A 148 13.49 11.05 -17.08
C LEU A 148 13.18 12.36 -17.80
N ILE A 149 12.21 13.14 -17.31
CA ILE A 149 11.84 14.42 -17.93
C ILE A 149 12.93 15.49 -17.78
N GLN A 150 13.81 15.35 -16.79
CA GLN A 150 14.94 16.25 -16.56
C GLN A 150 16.27 15.69 -17.07
N ALA A 151 16.27 14.56 -17.78
CA ALA A 151 17.48 13.84 -18.12
C ALA A 151 18.40 14.65 -19.04
N LYS A 152 19.59 14.95 -18.55
CA LYS A 152 20.62 15.71 -19.29
C LYS A 152 21.72 14.82 -19.88
N ASN A 153 21.93 13.64 -19.28
CA ASN A 153 22.97 12.70 -19.67
C ASN A 153 22.54 11.27 -19.30
N LYS A 154 23.35 10.28 -19.70
CA LYS A 154 23.07 8.85 -19.47
C LYS A 154 22.91 8.49 -17.99
N LYS A 155 23.52 9.22 -17.05
CA LYS A 155 23.39 8.95 -15.60
C LYS A 155 21.97 9.17 -15.11
N TYR A 156 21.29 10.24 -15.57
CA TYR A 156 19.89 10.48 -15.20
C TYR A 156 18.97 9.36 -15.67
N TYR A 157 19.17 8.90 -16.91
CA TYR A 157 18.42 7.76 -17.44
C TYR A 157 18.69 6.48 -16.64
N ALA A 158 19.96 6.16 -16.38
CA ALA A 158 20.34 4.98 -15.59
C ALA A 158 19.72 5.01 -14.19
N THR A 159 19.84 6.13 -13.46
CA THR A 159 19.23 6.29 -12.14
C THR A 159 17.71 6.16 -12.20
N ALA A 160 17.06 6.78 -13.19
CA ALA A 160 15.60 6.65 -13.34
C ALA A 160 15.17 5.20 -13.57
N PHE A 161 15.84 4.49 -14.47
CA PHE A 161 15.53 3.08 -14.75
C PHE A 161 15.79 2.18 -13.54
N VAL A 162 16.83 2.45 -12.74
CA VAL A 162 17.07 1.75 -11.46
C VAL A 162 15.95 2.03 -10.46
N LEU A 163 15.54 3.29 -10.28
CA LEU A 163 14.43 3.63 -9.38
C LEU A 163 13.11 3.01 -9.83
N PHE A 164 12.85 2.98 -11.14
CA PHE A 164 11.67 2.29 -11.68
C PHE A 164 11.73 0.78 -11.48
N PHE A 165 12.89 0.16 -11.69
CA PHE A 165 13.08 -1.26 -11.39
C PHE A 165 12.84 -1.57 -9.90
N ILE A 166 13.41 -0.78 -8.98
CA ILE A 166 13.15 -0.97 -7.55
C ILE A 166 11.65 -0.79 -7.25
N SER A 167 11.02 0.24 -7.84
CA SER A 167 9.58 0.48 -7.73
C SER A 167 8.74 -0.73 -8.18
N THR A 168 9.07 -1.37 -9.31
CA THR A 168 8.36 -2.57 -9.78
C THR A 168 8.59 -3.77 -8.88
N GLN A 169 9.78 -3.90 -8.29
CA GLN A 169 10.09 -4.96 -7.33
C GLN A 169 9.39 -4.76 -5.98
N ILE A 170 9.10 -3.53 -5.55
CA ILE A 170 8.26 -3.30 -4.37
C ILE A 170 6.81 -3.63 -4.70
N ARG A 171 6.24 -3.01 -5.75
CA ARG A 171 4.89 -3.32 -6.19
C ARG A 171 4.64 -2.87 -7.62
N THR A 172 4.70 -3.81 -8.57
CA THR A 172 4.53 -3.52 -10.01
C THR A 172 3.24 -2.77 -10.33
N SER A 173 2.09 -3.17 -9.78
CA SER A 173 0.81 -2.50 -10.04
C SER A 173 0.79 -1.04 -9.57
N ALA A 174 1.46 -0.71 -8.46
CA ALA A 174 1.57 0.64 -7.95
C ALA A 174 2.62 1.47 -8.72
N ALA A 175 3.75 0.85 -9.09
CA ALA A 175 4.78 1.48 -9.92
C ALA A 175 4.25 1.99 -11.26
N LEU A 176 3.35 1.23 -11.89
CA LEU A 176 2.76 1.58 -13.19
C LEU A 176 1.68 2.67 -13.10
N LEU A 177 1.06 2.84 -11.94
CA LEU A 177 -0.10 3.71 -11.78
C LEU A 177 0.21 5.20 -12.04
N PRO A 178 1.29 5.79 -11.47
CA PRO A 178 1.76 7.12 -11.87
C PRO A 178 2.01 7.25 -13.37
N TYR A 179 2.69 6.27 -13.95
CA TYR A 179 3.09 6.30 -15.36
C TYR A 179 1.90 6.28 -16.31
N MET A 180 0.81 5.61 -15.93
CA MET A 180 -0.41 5.59 -16.72
C MET A 180 -1.02 7.00 -16.87
N ILE A 181 -1.06 7.79 -15.81
CA ILE A 181 -1.55 9.18 -15.85
C ILE A 181 -0.54 10.10 -16.55
N LEU A 182 0.75 9.91 -16.29
CA LEU A 182 1.83 10.74 -16.81
C LEU A 182 2.22 10.38 -18.25
N PHE A 183 1.69 9.31 -18.82
CA PHE A 183 2.00 8.81 -20.16
C PHE A 183 1.94 9.91 -21.25
N PRO A 184 0.90 10.76 -21.32
CA PRO A 184 0.83 11.80 -22.35
C PRO A 184 2.00 12.79 -22.31
N ILE A 185 2.64 12.97 -21.14
CA ILE A 185 3.72 13.93 -20.95
C ILE A 185 5.00 13.55 -21.71
N PHE A 186 5.25 12.26 -21.96
CA PHE A 186 6.38 11.82 -22.77
C PHE A 186 6.40 12.46 -24.16
N PHE A 187 5.20 12.70 -24.71
CA PHE A 187 5.00 13.29 -26.03
C PHE A 187 4.84 14.81 -25.99
N LEU A 188 4.93 15.45 -24.81
CA LEU A 188 4.92 16.90 -24.68
C LEU A 188 6.17 17.53 -25.32
N SER A 189 7.29 16.80 -25.31
CA SER A 189 8.49 17.18 -26.04
C SER A 189 8.36 16.73 -27.50
N ASN A 190 8.77 17.56 -28.46
CA ASN A 190 8.78 17.20 -29.88
C ASN A 190 9.82 16.10 -30.22
N ASN A 191 10.43 15.45 -29.22
CA ASN A 191 11.42 14.40 -29.40
C ASN A 191 10.81 13.02 -29.12
N TYR A 192 9.97 12.56 -30.05
CA TYR A 192 9.29 11.27 -29.97
C TYR A 192 10.25 10.09 -29.88
N LYS A 193 11.44 10.16 -30.49
CA LYS A 193 12.45 9.08 -30.40
C LYS A 193 12.93 8.85 -28.97
N LYS A 194 13.20 9.93 -28.22
CA LYS A 194 13.56 9.83 -26.80
C LYS A 194 12.40 9.32 -25.95
N ALA A 195 11.18 9.77 -26.25
CA ALA A 195 9.97 9.31 -25.57
C ALA A 195 9.80 7.79 -25.75
N ILE A 196 9.81 7.31 -27.00
CA ILE A 196 9.70 5.89 -27.34
C ILE A 196 10.84 5.11 -26.68
N GLY A 197 12.10 5.53 -26.81
CA GLY A 197 13.23 4.83 -26.20
C GLY A 197 13.10 4.70 -24.67
N SER A 198 12.62 5.75 -23.99
CA SER A 198 12.39 5.70 -22.54
C SER A 198 11.25 4.75 -22.18
N LEU A 199 10.13 4.84 -22.91
CA LEU A 199 8.97 3.95 -22.72
C LEU A 199 9.34 2.49 -22.99
N SER A 200 10.12 2.20 -24.05
CA SER A 200 10.60 0.85 -24.35
C SER A 200 11.46 0.29 -23.20
N CYS A 201 12.36 1.09 -22.62
CA CYS A 201 13.15 0.65 -21.47
C CYS A 201 12.28 0.37 -20.25
N LEU A 202 11.31 1.24 -19.95
CA LEU A 202 10.36 1.03 -18.85
C LEU A 202 9.52 -0.24 -19.07
N CYS A 203 9.03 -0.47 -20.29
CA CYS A 203 8.29 -1.68 -20.64
C CYS A 203 9.15 -2.94 -20.46
N ILE A 204 10.41 -2.93 -20.92
CA ILE A 204 11.32 -4.06 -20.75
C ILE A 204 11.55 -4.36 -19.26
N ILE A 205 11.77 -3.33 -18.44
CA ILE A 205 11.95 -3.49 -16.99
C ILE A 205 10.70 -4.05 -16.31
N GLY A 206 9.52 -3.53 -16.68
CA GLY A 206 8.23 -4.01 -16.17
C GLY A 206 7.96 -5.47 -16.56
N ILE A 207 8.19 -5.82 -17.83
CA ILE A 207 8.04 -7.19 -18.33
C ILE A 207 9.05 -8.13 -17.65
N ALA A 208 10.31 -7.74 -17.49
CA ALA A 208 11.31 -8.54 -16.81
C ALA A 208 10.97 -8.78 -15.34
N SER A 209 10.46 -7.75 -14.65
CA SER A 209 9.98 -7.87 -13.26
C SER A 209 8.82 -8.86 -13.17
N PHE A 210 7.80 -8.67 -14.02
CA PHE A 210 6.63 -9.55 -14.08
C PHE A 210 7.00 -10.99 -14.45
N ALA A 211 7.89 -11.19 -15.41
CA ALA A 211 8.35 -12.52 -15.82
C ALA A 211 9.10 -13.23 -14.69
N THR A 212 9.97 -12.50 -13.97
CA THR A 212 10.71 -13.06 -12.83
C THR A 212 9.74 -13.51 -11.74
N ASP A 213 8.78 -12.66 -11.38
CA ASP A 213 7.77 -13.00 -10.37
C ASP A 213 6.90 -14.17 -10.84
N ASN A 214 6.46 -14.18 -12.10
CA ASN A 214 5.65 -15.26 -12.63
C ASN A 214 6.38 -16.62 -12.61
N ILE A 215 7.69 -16.63 -12.91
CA ILE A 215 8.52 -17.85 -12.82
C ILE A 215 8.62 -18.30 -11.36
N MET A 216 8.96 -17.37 -10.46
CA MET A 216 9.23 -17.72 -9.06
C MET A 216 7.96 -18.07 -8.28
N TYR A 217 6.83 -17.42 -8.56
CA TYR A 217 5.57 -17.69 -7.86
C TYR A 217 4.71 -18.76 -8.54
N ASN A 218 5.14 -19.38 -9.66
CA ASN A 218 4.42 -20.50 -10.28
C ASN A 218 5.31 -21.72 -10.59
N HIS A 219 6.45 -21.85 -9.91
CA HIS A 219 7.41 -22.92 -10.14
C HIS A 219 6.92 -24.31 -9.70
N SER A 220 6.01 -24.39 -8.73
CA SER A 220 5.41 -25.65 -8.26
C SER A 220 3.89 -25.58 -8.27
N ASP A 221 3.25 -26.75 -8.21
CA ASP A 221 1.79 -26.82 -8.23
C ASP A 221 1.17 -26.22 -6.96
N GLU A 222 1.81 -26.37 -5.80
CA GLU A 222 1.39 -25.70 -4.55
C GLU A 222 1.33 -24.18 -4.70
N TRP A 223 2.32 -23.58 -5.36
CA TRP A 223 2.39 -22.15 -5.62
C TRP A 223 1.33 -21.69 -6.64
N LYS A 224 1.05 -22.48 -7.68
CA LYS A 224 -0.04 -22.21 -8.62
C LYS A 224 -1.41 -22.26 -7.93
N HIS A 225 -1.65 -23.28 -7.11
CA HIS A 225 -2.87 -23.39 -6.29
C HIS A 225 -3.02 -22.18 -5.36
N PHE A 226 -1.94 -21.81 -4.66
CA PHE A 226 -1.94 -20.63 -3.80
C PHE A 226 -2.30 -19.35 -4.56
N ASN A 227 -1.72 -19.11 -5.74
CA ASN A 227 -2.01 -17.91 -6.53
C ASN A 227 -3.46 -17.88 -7.01
N THR A 228 -3.98 -18.99 -7.55
CA THR A 228 -5.39 -19.09 -7.98
C THR A 228 -6.33 -18.79 -6.82
N TYR A 229 -6.10 -19.42 -5.66
CA TYR A 229 -6.84 -19.16 -4.44
C TYR A 229 -6.72 -17.69 -4.00
N ASN A 230 -5.49 -17.16 -3.94
CA ASN A 230 -5.21 -15.83 -3.39
C ASN A 230 -5.84 -14.73 -4.24
N ASP A 231 -5.82 -14.87 -5.56
CA ASP A 231 -6.45 -13.94 -6.50
C ASP A 231 -7.98 -13.97 -6.37
N ALA A 232 -8.58 -15.17 -6.33
CA ALA A 232 -10.03 -15.32 -6.21
C ALA A 232 -10.53 -14.77 -4.86
N ARG A 233 -9.88 -15.16 -3.76
CA ARG A 233 -10.22 -14.67 -2.42
C ARG A 233 -9.96 -13.18 -2.29
N GLY A 234 -8.87 -12.65 -2.86
CA GLY A 234 -8.57 -11.22 -2.89
C GLY A 234 -9.66 -10.41 -3.56
N LEU A 235 -10.17 -10.89 -4.71
CA LEU A 235 -11.28 -10.25 -5.40
C LEU A 235 -12.56 -10.27 -4.57
N ILE A 236 -12.92 -11.40 -3.96
CA ILE A 236 -14.10 -11.50 -3.09
C ILE A 236 -13.95 -10.57 -1.88
N ALA A 237 -12.78 -10.54 -1.25
CA ALA A 237 -12.53 -9.68 -0.09
C ALA A 237 -12.70 -8.20 -0.41
N ASP A 238 -12.24 -7.76 -1.58
CA ASP A 238 -12.18 -6.35 -1.94
C ASP A 238 -13.41 -5.84 -2.73
N ASN A 239 -14.28 -6.73 -3.24
CA ASN A 239 -15.39 -6.34 -4.09
C ASN A 239 -16.64 -5.93 -3.27
N PRO A 240 -17.25 -4.76 -3.53
CA PRO A 240 -18.45 -4.29 -2.82
C PRO A 240 -19.70 -5.14 -3.02
N GLN A 241 -19.75 -5.96 -4.06
CA GLN A 241 -20.87 -6.86 -4.34
C GLN A 241 -20.76 -8.20 -3.63
N SER A 242 -19.64 -8.50 -2.99
CA SER A 242 -19.42 -9.80 -2.37
C SER A 242 -20.50 -10.13 -1.34
N ALA A 243 -20.97 -9.16 -0.55
CA ALA A 243 -22.07 -9.37 0.38
C ALA A 243 -23.41 -9.66 -0.32
N LYS A 244 -23.64 -9.17 -1.55
CA LYS A 244 -24.86 -9.49 -2.32
C LYS A 244 -24.85 -10.92 -2.84
N LEU A 245 -23.67 -11.50 -3.10
CA LEU A 245 -23.56 -12.89 -3.54
C LEU A 245 -24.07 -13.89 -2.49
N LEU A 246 -24.10 -13.51 -1.21
CA LEU A 246 -24.67 -14.34 -0.14
C LEU A 246 -26.11 -14.79 -0.41
N SER A 247 -26.92 -13.97 -1.11
CA SER A 247 -28.31 -14.34 -1.40
C SER A 247 -28.44 -15.37 -2.53
N THR A 248 -27.39 -15.60 -3.31
CA THR A 248 -27.40 -16.54 -4.43
C THR A 248 -26.82 -17.91 -4.07
N ILE A 249 -26.27 -18.06 -2.85
CA ILE A 249 -25.72 -19.34 -2.38
C ILE A 249 -26.86 -20.16 -1.76
N GLU A 250 -27.21 -21.27 -2.41
CA GLU A 250 -28.30 -22.15 -1.99
C GLU A 250 -27.93 -23.04 -0.79
N ASN A 251 -26.69 -23.57 -0.77
CA ASN A 251 -26.23 -24.44 0.31
C ASN A 251 -26.04 -23.64 1.62
N PRO A 252 -26.78 -23.95 2.70
CA PRO A 252 -26.72 -23.17 3.94
C PRO A 252 -25.34 -23.16 4.61
N ASN A 253 -24.57 -24.25 4.54
CA ASN A 253 -23.25 -24.33 5.15
C ASN A 253 -22.23 -23.51 4.36
N GLN A 254 -22.25 -23.62 3.02
CA GLN A 254 -21.40 -22.80 2.16
C GLN A 254 -21.70 -21.32 2.29
N LYS A 255 -22.98 -20.96 2.45
CA LYS A 255 -23.41 -19.59 2.69
C LYS A 255 -22.80 -19.01 3.96
N LYS A 256 -22.80 -19.78 5.07
CA LYS A 256 -22.16 -19.37 6.34
C LYS A 256 -20.64 -19.21 6.18
N GLU A 257 -19.97 -20.15 5.51
CA GLU A 257 -18.52 -20.06 5.26
C GLU A 257 -18.15 -18.86 4.39
N TYR A 258 -18.95 -18.60 3.35
CA TYR A 258 -18.76 -17.44 2.50
C TYR A 258 -19.00 -16.14 3.27
N GLU A 259 -19.97 -16.12 4.21
CA GLU A 259 -20.17 -14.99 5.11
C GLU A 259 -18.96 -14.74 6.00
N LEU A 260 -18.38 -15.79 6.60
CA LEU A 260 -17.14 -15.69 7.37
C LEU A 260 -15.97 -15.19 6.51
N LEU A 261 -15.86 -15.63 5.25
CA LEU A 261 -14.83 -15.16 4.33
C LEU A 261 -14.97 -13.66 4.06
N VAL A 262 -16.19 -13.20 3.77
CA VAL A 262 -16.50 -11.79 3.43
C VAL A 262 -16.39 -10.87 4.64
N LYS A 263 -16.76 -11.31 5.85
CA LYS A 263 -16.69 -10.47 7.06
C LYS A 263 -15.33 -10.55 7.75
N TYR A 264 -14.78 -11.76 7.87
CA TYR A 264 -13.65 -12.05 8.76
C TYR A 264 -12.41 -12.61 8.05
N ARG A 265 -12.44 -12.79 6.71
CA ARG A 265 -11.34 -13.40 5.94
C ARG A 265 -10.95 -14.79 6.45
N PHE A 266 -11.93 -15.51 6.96
CA PHE A 266 -11.78 -16.78 7.64
C PHE A 266 -12.86 -17.74 7.14
N PHE A 267 -12.53 -19.00 6.91
CA PHE A 267 -13.49 -20.02 6.48
C PHE A 267 -12.83 -21.40 6.58
N ASP A 268 -13.64 -22.45 6.47
CA ASP A 268 -13.23 -23.86 6.42
C ASP A 268 -13.16 -24.37 4.97
N THR A 269 -11.98 -24.83 4.58
CA THR A 269 -11.70 -25.32 3.23
C THR A 269 -12.32 -26.65 2.87
N ASN A 270 -12.73 -27.45 3.85
CA ASN A 270 -13.46 -28.69 3.57
C ASN A 270 -14.91 -28.41 3.16
N ILE A 271 -15.41 -27.21 3.45
CA ILE A 271 -16.80 -26.81 3.19
C ILE A 271 -16.86 -25.83 2.02
N LEU A 272 -16.03 -24.78 2.05
CA LEU A 272 -15.88 -23.83 0.96
C LEU A 272 -14.55 -24.10 0.23
N THR A 273 -14.64 -24.84 -0.87
CA THR A 273 -13.50 -25.32 -1.64
C THR A 273 -12.88 -24.25 -2.53
N GLU A 274 -11.62 -24.45 -2.96
CA GLU A 274 -10.93 -23.53 -3.90
C GLU A 274 -11.76 -23.28 -5.16
N LYS A 275 -12.36 -24.34 -5.72
CA LYS A 275 -13.21 -24.26 -6.92
C LYS A 275 -14.38 -23.30 -6.73
N GLU A 276 -15.07 -23.40 -5.59
CA GLU A 276 -16.22 -22.54 -5.29
C GLU A 276 -15.82 -21.08 -5.11
N ILE A 277 -14.69 -20.82 -4.46
CA ILE A 277 -14.13 -19.46 -4.33
C ILE A 277 -13.82 -18.88 -5.71
N VAL A 278 -13.23 -19.68 -6.62
CA VAL A 278 -12.94 -19.26 -8.00
C VAL A 278 -14.24 -18.98 -8.76
N ASP A 279 -15.26 -19.83 -8.64
CA ASP A 279 -16.54 -19.66 -9.30
C ASP A 279 -17.24 -18.38 -8.84
N TYR A 280 -17.28 -18.13 -7.52
CA TYR A 280 -17.81 -16.88 -6.94
C TYR A 280 -17.04 -15.65 -7.41
N ALA A 281 -15.70 -15.71 -7.45
CA ALA A 281 -14.88 -14.64 -7.98
C ALA A 281 -15.19 -14.37 -9.46
N ASN A 282 -15.42 -15.40 -10.27
CA ASN A 282 -15.79 -15.26 -11.67
C ASN A 282 -17.18 -14.64 -11.86
N THR A 283 -18.16 -14.99 -11.02
CA THR A 283 -19.47 -14.32 -10.99
C THR A 283 -19.31 -12.82 -10.73
N LEU A 284 -18.47 -12.43 -9.76
CA LEU A 284 -18.19 -11.02 -9.47
C LEU A 284 -17.52 -10.30 -10.64
N LYS A 285 -16.58 -10.96 -11.36
CA LYS A 285 -15.94 -10.38 -12.57
C LYS A 285 -16.94 -10.07 -13.68
N GLN A 286 -18.02 -10.84 -13.80
CA GLN A 286 -19.07 -10.60 -14.80
C GLN A 286 -19.92 -9.36 -14.45
N GLN A 287 -19.95 -8.94 -13.19
CA GLN A 287 -20.77 -7.84 -12.69
C GLN A 287 -19.99 -6.50 -12.53
N ARG A 288 -18.91 -6.31 -13.31
CA ARG A 288 -18.02 -5.12 -13.24
C ARG A 288 -18.76 -3.77 -13.35
N LEU A 289 -19.76 -3.66 -14.23
CA LEU A 289 -20.50 -2.40 -14.40
C LEU A 289 -21.33 -2.03 -13.16
N GLU A 290 -22.02 -3.02 -12.58
CA GLU A 290 -22.78 -2.80 -11.35
C GLU A 290 -21.83 -2.59 -10.15
N THR A 291 -20.65 -3.22 -10.15
CA THR A 291 -19.59 -2.96 -9.17
C THR A 291 -19.16 -1.50 -9.22
N ILE A 292 -18.91 -0.95 -10.41
CA ILE A 292 -18.59 0.47 -10.61
C ILE A 292 -19.71 1.34 -10.03
N ARG A 293 -20.97 1.06 -10.42
CA ARG A 293 -22.14 1.85 -10.00
C ARG A 293 -22.25 1.96 -8.48
N ILE A 294 -22.11 0.85 -7.76
CA ILE A 294 -22.17 0.81 -6.28
C ILE A 294 -20.99 1.58 -5.67
N ASN A 295 -19.81 1.47 -6.28
CA ASN A 295 -18.59 2.12 -5.78
C ASN A 295 -18.52 3.63 -6.00
N ILE A 296 -19.32 4.23 -6.91
CA ILE A 296 -19.27 5.67 -7.20
C ILE A 296 -19.36 6.49 -5.90
N HIS A 297 -20.31 6.15 -5.02
CA HIS A 297 -20.49 6.88 -3.76
C HIS A 297 -19.28 6.71 -2.83
N ASN A 298 -18.77 5.49 -2.69
CA ASN A 298 -17.62 5.20 -1.82
C ASN A 298 -16.37 5.96 -2.29
N TYR A 299 -16.11 5.99 -3.59
CA TYR A 299 -14.99 6.74 -4.18
C TYR A 299 -15.17 8.24 -3.99
N TYR A 300 -16.39 8.76 -4.19
CA TYR A 300 -16.68 10.17 -3.93
C TYR A 300 -16.40 10.54 -2.46
N GLN A 301 -16.85 9.73 -1.49
CA GLN A 301 -16.60 9.98 -0.07
C GLN A 301 -15.11 9.92 0.27
N MET A 302 -14.38 8.94 -0.30
CA MET A 302 -12.93 8.85 -0.12
C MET A 302 -12.22 10.06 -0.73
N TYR A 303 -12.56 10.50 -1.95
CA TYR A 303 -11.96 11.71 -2.50
C TYR A 303 -12.29 12.95 -1.68
N LYS A 304 -13.51 13.04 -1.14
CA LYS A 304 -13.90 14.12 -0.23
C LYS A 304 -13.03 14.12 1.04
N SER A 305 -12.75 12.94 1.63
CA SER A 305 -11.89 12.83 2.81
C SER A 305 -10.42 13.12 2.50
N LEU A 306 -9.92 12.78 1.31
CA LEU A 306 -8.54 13.03 0.86
C LEU A 306 -8.29 14.46 0.33
N GLY A 307 -9.13 15.42 0.75
CA GLY A 307 -8.99 16.80 0.33
C GLY A 307 -9.45 17.05 -1.11
N GLY A 308 -10.62 16.51 -1.49
CA GLY A 308 -11.22 16.62 -2.83
C GLY A 308 -11.37 18.04 -3.37
N ILE A 309 -11.27 19.06 -2.51
CA ILE A 309 -11.11 20.46 -2.88
C ILE A 309 -9.91 20.66 -3.85
N THR A 310 -8.80 19.95 -3.63
CA THR A 310 -7.62 19.92 -4.50
C THR A 310 -7.98 19.51 -5.93
N LEU A 311 -8.81 18.46 -6.08
CA LEU A 311 -9.30 18.01 -7.38
C LEU A 311 -10.23 19.03 -8.03
N ILE A 312 -11.15 19.62 -7.26
CA ILE A 312 -12.06 20.67 -7.75
C ILE A 312 -11.25 21.87 -8.27
N ILE A 313 -10.27 22.34 -7.49
CA ILE A 313 -9.40 23.47 -7.88
C ILE A 313 -8.57 23.13 -9.11
N THR A 314 -8.10 21.88 -9.21
CA THR A 314 -7.43 21.38 -10.41
C THR A 314 -8.36 21.50 -11.61
N ILE A 315 -9.57 20.93 -11.55
CA ILE A 315 -10.55 20.97 -12.64
C ILE A 315 -10.92 22.42 -13.01
N LEU A 316 -11.20 23.29 -12.03
CA LEU A 316 -11.52 24.70 -12.27
C LEU A 316 -10.36 25.44 -12.95
N TRP A 317 -9.12 25.17 -12.52
CA TRP A 317 -7.94 25.72 -13.17
C TRP A 317 -7.79 25.20 -14.60
N LEU A 318 -8.07 23.92 -14.87
CA LEU A 318 -8.08 23.36 -16.22
C LEU A 318 -9.09 24.07 -17.12
N LEU A 319 -10.32 24.26 -16.63
CA LEU A 319 -11.38 24.97 -17.36
C LEU A 319 -10.96 26.40 -17.68
N PHE A 320 -10.40 27.12 -16.70
CA PHE A 320 -9.93 28.49 -16.90
C PHE A 320 -8.81 28.60 -17.94
N VAL A 321 -7.83 27.68 -17.91
CA VAL A 321 -6.75 27.62 -18.91
C VAL A 321 -7.30 27.31 -20.30
N SER A 322 -8.31 26.45 -20.39
CA SER A 322 -8.89 26.01 -21.67
C SER A 322 -9.58 27.11 -22.48
N LEU A 323 -10.07 28.15 -21.80
CA LEU A 323 -10.73 29.30 -22.44
C LEU A 323 -9.75 30.18 -23.26
N LYS A 324 -8.44 30.02 -23.08
CA LYS A 324 -7.43 30.83 -23.79
C LYS A 324 -6.89 30.09 -25.02
N LYS A 325 -7.31 30.52 -26.22
CA LYS A 325 -6.93 29.95 -27.54
C LYS A 325 -5.44 29.71 -27.76
N ARG A 326 -4.55 30.45 -27.08
CA ARG A 326 -3.08 30.29 -27.17
C ARG A 326 -2.56 28.93 -26.66
N HIS A 327 -3.39 28.14 -25.97
CA HIS A 327 -2.95 26.96 -25.23
C HIS A 327 -3.59 25.63 -25.68
N TYR A 328 -4.16 25.50 -26.88
CA TYR A 328 -4.83 24.25 -27.31
C TYR A 328 -3.98 22.97 -27.16
N SER A 329 -2.69 22.99 -27.52
CA SER A 329 -1.80 21.84 -27.29
C SER A 329 -1.64 21.51 -25.80
N THR A 330 -1.66 22.53 -24.95
CA THR A 330 -1.56 22.38 -23.48
C THR A 330 -2.83 21.75 -22.92
N VAL A 331 -3.99 22.22 -23.39
CA VAL A 331 -5.32 21.69 -23.06
C VAL A 331 -5.42 20.22 -23.48
N PHE A 332 -4.94 19.88 -24.67
CA PHE A 332 -4.90 18.50 -25.15
C PHE A 332 -4.17 17.57 -24.17
N PHE A 333 -2.91 17.85 -23.81
CA PHE A 333 -2.15 16.98 -22.90
C PHE A 333 -2.77 16.88 -21.51
N ILE A 334 -3.33 17.99 -21.00
CA ILE A 334 -4.04 18.02 -19.73
C ILE A 334 -5.28 17.11 -19.78
N ILE A 335 -6.12 17.25 -20.81
CA ILE A 335 -7.32 16.44 -21.00
C ILE A 335 -6.92 14.96 -21.15
N SER A 336 -5.85 14.66 -21.88
CA SER A 336 -5.34 13.29 -21.97
C SER A 336 -4.96 12.74 -20.58
N CYS A 337 -4.26 13.50 -19.74
CA CYS A 337 -3.92 13.06 -18.38
C CYS A 337 -5.18 12.86 -17.52
N LEU A 338 -6.19 13.73 -17.67
CA LEU A 338 -7.48 13.61 -16.98
C LEU A 338 -8.26 12.35 -17.43
N ILE A 339 -8.27 12.06 -18.73
CA ILE A 339 -8.86 10.83 -19.27
C ILE A 339 -8.15 9.61 -18.68
N MET A 340 -6.81 9.60 -18.65
CA MET A 340 -6.05 8.50 -18.03
C MET A 340 -6.36 8.36 -16.52
N PHE A 341 -6.53 9.47 -15.81
CA PHE A 341 -6.97 9.47 -14.41
C PHE A 341 -8.37 8.88 -14.23
N ILE A 342 -9.32 9.21 -15.12
CA ILE A 342 -10.68 8.65 -15.09
C ILE A 342 -10.66 7.15 -15.39
N ILE A 343 -9.91 6.72 -16.42
CA ILE A 343 -9.73 5.31 -16.76
C ILE A 343 -9.15 4.55 -15.56
N ALA A 344 -8.12 5.10 -14.90
CA ALA A 344 -7.54 4.51 -13.69
C ALA A 344 -8.62 4.22 -12.63
N ASN A 345 -9.42 5.24 -12.33
CA ASN A 345 -10.49 5.14 -11.34
C ASN A 345 -11.52 4.09 -11.74
N ILE A 346 -12.01 4.11 -12.97
CA ILE A 346 -12.99 3.14 -13.47
C ILE A 346 -12.46 1.70 -13.35
N THR A 347 -11.19 1.48 -13.73
CA THR A 347 -10.55 0.17 -13.63
C THR A 347 -10.50 -0.31 -12.17
N ILE A 348 -10.04 0.51 -11.23
CA ILE A 348 -9.94 0.11 -9.82
C ILE A 348 -11.33 -0.07 -9.20
N MET A 349 -12.27 0.84 -9.50
CA MET A 349 -13.67 0.77 -9.06
C MET A 349 -14.37 -0.50 -9.51
N SER A 350 -14.02 -1.04 -10.67
CA SER A 350 -14.61 -2.27 -11.20
C SER A 350 -14.18 -3.54 -10.46
N MET A 351 -13.17 -3.44 -9.60
CA MET A 351 -12.57 -4.58 -8.91
C MET A 351 -12.61 -4.46 -7.38
N SER A 352 -12.57 -3.23 -6.84
CA SER A 352 -12.37 -3.05 -5.40
C SER A 352 -12.96 -1.76 -4.83
N PHE A 353 -13.24 -1.77 -3.53
CA PHE A 353 -13.45 -0.56 -2.72
C PHE A 353 -12.30 0.46 -2.86
N PRO A 354 -12.57 1.76 -2.65
CA PRO A 354 -11.52 2.77 -2.73
C PRO A 354 -10.46 2.56 -1.65
N LYS A 355 -9.20 2.54 -2.07
CA LYS A 355 -8.03 2.44 -1.17
C LYS A 355 -7.30 3.77 -1.16
N GLU A 356 -7.22 4.42 0.00
CA GLU A 356 -6.58 5.72 0.20
C GLU A 356 -5.20 5.82 -0.46
N ARG A 357 -4.32 4.85 -0.17
CA ARG A 357 -2.96 4.73 -0.74
C ARG A 357 -2.91 4.77 -2.28
N VAL A 358 -3.93 4.24 -2.95
CA VAL A 358 -4.05 4.23 -4.40
C VAL A 358 -4.55 5.60 -4.89
N LEU A 359 -5.58 6.15 -4.26
CA LEU A 359 -6.17 7.42 -4.69
C LEU A 359 -5.23 8.61 -4.47
N ILE A 360 -4.46 8.65 -3.37
CA ILE A 360 -3.41 9.66 -3.14
C ILE A 360 -2.40 9.65 -4.30
N THR A 361 -2.02 8.46 -4.78
CA THR A 361 -1.11 8.31 -5.92
C THR A 361 -1.72 8.91 -7.20
N LEU A 362 -3.00 8.66 -7.46
CA LEU A 362 -3.70 9.20 -8.63
C LEU A 362 -3.77 10.74 -8.59
N ILE A 363 -4.10 11.30 -7.42
CA ILE A 363 -4.15 12.76 -7.21
C ILE A 363 -2.76 13.36 -7.42
N ALA A 364 -1.72 12.76 -6.83
CA ALA A 364 -0.34 13.23 -6.95
C ALA A 364 0.13 13.23 -8.41
N ALA A 365 -0.18 12.17 -9.17
CA ALA A 365 0.17 12.08 -10.59
C ALA A 365 -0.54 13.15 -11.43
N LEU A 366 -1.83 13.38 -11.17
CA LEU A 366 -2.60 14.42 -11.86
C LEU A 366 -2.03 15.81 -11.54
N LEU A 367 -1.73 16.13 -10.27
CA LEU A 367 -1.12 17.39 -9.87
C LEU A 367 0.26 17.60 -10.49
N LEU A 368 1.10 16.55 -10.50
CA LEU A 368 2.42 16.57 -11.15
C LEU A 368 2.29 16.84 -12.66
N SER A 369 1.29 16.25 -13.31
CA SER A 369 1.01 16.50 -14.73
C SER A 369 0.68 17.97 -14.99
N CYS A 370 -0.19 18.57 -14.17
CA CYS A 370 -0.57 19.98 -14.24
C CYS A 370 0.63 20.91 -14.00
N LEU A 371 1.43 20.62 -12.96
CA LEU A 371 2.67 21.33 -12.65
C LEU A 371 3.61 21.32 -13.86
N TYR A 372 3.91 20.13 -14.40
CA TYR A 372 4.91 19.98 -15.45
C TYR A 372 4.46 20.61 -16.77
N ILE A 373 3.22 20.35 -17.20
CA ILE A 373 2.64 20.94 -18.41
C ILE A 373 2.58 22.46 -18.26
N GLY A 374 2.09 22.95 -17.12
CA GLY A 374 1.98 24.36 -16.82
C GLY A 374 3.32 25.09 -16.86
N TYR A 375 4.34 24.49 -16.24
CA TYR A 375 5.70 25.02 -16.23
C TYR A 375 6.31 25.04 -17.64
N THR A 376 6.19 23.93 -18.38
CA THR A 376 6.77 23.79 -19.72
C THR A 376 6.13 24.75 -20.73
N LYS A 377 4.81 24.93 -20.65
CA LYS A 377 4.03 25.79 -21.55
C LYS A 377 3.92 27.24 -21.05
N LYS A 378 4.56 27.57 -19.92
CA LYS A 378 4.58 28.91 -19.30
C LYS A 378 3.17 29.50 -19.10
N ILE A 379 2.26 28.70 -18.56
CA ILE A 379 0.87 29.11 -18.36
C ILE A 379 0.80 30.23 -17.30
N ALA A 380 0.04 31.28 -17.59
CA ALA A 380 -0.25 32.34 -16.62
C ALA A 380 -1.02 31.77 -15.41
N TYR A 381 -0.78 32.31 -14.21
CA TYR A 381 -1.43 31.89 -12.96
C TYR A 381 -1.07 30.49 -12.44
N LEU A 382 -0.12 29.78 -13.05
CA LEU A 382 0.41 28.53 -12.49
C LEU A 382 0.87 28.72 -11.04
N ASN A 383 1.57 29.82 -10.73
CA ASN A 383 2.04 30.08 -9.37
C ASN A 383 0.88 30.19 -8.37
N THR A 384 -0.22 30.87 -8.74
CA THR A 384 -1.42 30.98 -7.90
C THR A 384 -2.05 29.61 -7.66
N PHE A 385 -2.20 28.81 -8.72
CA PHE A 385 -2.67 27.43 -8.64
C PHE A 385 -1.83 26.59 -7.67
N LEU A 386 -0.50 26.68 -7.79
CA LEU A 386 0.43 25.96 -6.91
C LEU A 386 0.35 26.43 -5.47
N CYS A 387 0.25 27.74 -5.22
CA CYS A 387 0.12 28.28 -3.86
C CYS A 387 -1.17 27.78 -3.18
N ILE A 388 -2.29 27.79 -3.89
CA ILE A 388 -3.58 27.36 -3.33
C ILE A 388 -3.52 25.86 -2.98
N ASN A 389 -3.06 25.01 -3.91
CA ASN A 389 -2.94 23.57 -3.64
C ASN A 389 -1.93 23.28 -2.53
N ALA A 390 -0.81 24.00 -2.48
CA ALA A 390 0.18 23.88 -1.42
C ALA A 390 -0.44 24.11 -0.04
N ILE A 391 -1.21 25.18 0.12
CA ILE A 391 -1.87 25.50 1.41
C ILE A 391 -2.85 24.40 1.82
N ILE A 392 -3.68 23.93 0.88
CA ILE A 392 -4.69 22.90 1.16
C ILE A 392 -4.02 21.58 1.55
N LEU A 393 -3.01 21.15 0.79
CA LEU A 393 -2.30 19.90 1.06
C LEU A 393 -1.51 19.98 2.37
N MET A 394 -0.83 21.09 2.65
CA MET A 394 -0.13 21.27 3.93
C MET A 394 -1.10 21.26 5.11
N PHE A 395 -2.27 21.90 4.99
CA PHE A 395 -3.28 21.84 6.04
C PHE A 395 -3.82 20.43 6.24
N TYR A 396 -4.13 19.72 5.16
CA TYR A 396 -4.64 18.35 5.20
C TYR A 396 -3.63 17.40 5.84
N PHE A 397 -2.43 17.28 5.27
CA PHE A 397 -1.40 16.37 5.79
C PHE A 397 -0.86 16.81 7.15
N GLY A 398 -0.79 18.12 7.43
CA GLY A 398 -0.42 18.64 8.74
C GLY A 398 -1.40 18.22 9.83
N ARG A 399 -2.71 18.31 9.55
CA ARG A 399 -3.75 17.81 10.45
C ARG A 399 -3.65 16.30 10.65
N THR A 400 -3.49 15.53 9.58
CA THR A 400 -3.38 14.07 9.66
C THR A 400 -2.16 13.65 10.50
N ASN A 401 -0.99 14.23 10.24
CA ASN A 401 0.22 13.98 11.01
C ASN A 401 0.06 14.31 12.49
N TYR A 402 -0.58 15.45 12.81
CA TYR A 402 -0.88 15.82 14.19
C TYR A 402 -1.83 14.83 14.88
N GLN A 403 -2.88 14.39 14.18
CA GLN A 403 -3.82 13.40 14.71
C GLN A 403 -3.13 12.07 14.99
N THR A 404 -2.28 11.59 14.09
CA THR A 404 -1.51 10.36 14.29
C THR A 404 -0.55 10.48 15.46
N ALA A 405 0.18 11.59 15.58
CA ALA A 405 1.08 11.81 16.71
C ALA A 405 0.34 11.75 18.05
N LYS A 406 -0.93 12.20 18.10
CA LYS A 406 -1.76 12.15 19.31
C LYS A 406 -2.27 10.74 19.63
N SER A 407 -2.54 9.90 18.63
CA SER A 407 -3.11 8.55 18.81
C SER A 407 -2.06 7.44 18.89
N ILE A 408 -0.77 7.76 18.78
CA ILE A 408 0.30 6.76 18.60
C ILE A 408 0.51 5.83 19.81
N ASN A 409 0.11 6.28 21.00
CA ASN A 409 0.25 5.50 22.22
C ASN A 409 -0.80 4.37 22.33
N GLU A 410 -1.93 4.48 21.64
CA GLU A 410 -3.00 3.47 21.69
C GLU A 410 -2.56 2.14 21.06
N PRO A 411 -2.03 2.10 19.81
CA PRO A 411 -1.46 0.87 19.24
C PRO A 411 -0.38 0.24 20.11
N LEU A 412 0.46 1.06 20.76
CA LEU A 412 1.52 0.58 21.64
C LEU A 412 0.96 -0.11 22.90
N LYS A 413 -0.10 0.44 23.51
CA LYS A 413 -0.79 -0.19 24.64
C LYS A 413 -1.36 -1.55 24.25
N LEU A 414 -2.08 -1.60 23.12
CA LEU A 414 -2.69 -2.84 22.60
C LEU A 414 -1.64 -3.90 22.23
N LYS A 415 -0.53 -3.48 21.62
CA LYS A 415 0.62 -4.36 21.33
C LYS A 415 1.12 -5.02 22.62
N ASN A 416 1.41 -4.22 23.65
CA ASN A 416 1.95 -4.74 24.91
C ASN A 416 0.98 -5.69 25.62
N GLU A 417 -0.33 -5.39 25.55
CA GLU A 417 -1.39 -6.25 26.06
C GLU A 417 -1.40 -7.62 25.36
N VAL A 418 -1.39 -7.63 24.02
CA VAL A 418 -1.37 -8.87 23.22
C VAL A 418 -0.09 -9.66 23.43
N GLU A 419 1.09 -9.01 23.42
CA GLU A 419 2.36 -9.67 23.70
C GLU A 419 2.37 -10.33 25.09
N GLY A 420 1.80 -9.63 26.10
CA GLY A 420 1.60 -10.18 27.44
C GLY A 420 0.74 -11.45 27.44
N MET A 421 -0.32 -11.50 26.63
CA MET A 421 -1.15 -12.70 26.50
C MET A 421 -0.44 -13.84 25.74
N LEU A 422 0.25 -13.53 24.65
CA LEU A 422 1.01 -14.52 23.86
C LEU A 422 2.14 -15.15 24.67
N ASN A 423 2.73 -14.39 25.61
CA ASN A 423 3.74 -14.91 26.52
C ASN A 423 3.17 -15.83 27.60
N LYS A 424 1.90 -15.65 28.01
CA LYS A 424 1.19 -16.57 28.91
C LYS A 424 0.82 -17.91 28.23
N SER A 425 0.67 -17.91 26.91
CA SER A 425 0.37 -19.12 26.15
C SER A 425 1.55 -20.09 26.15
N LYS A 426 1.29 -21.34 26.55
CA LYS A 426 2.24 -22.47 26.41
C LYS A 426 2.33 -22.99 24.98
N SER A 427 1.35 -22.68 24.13
CA SER A 427 1.37 -23.10 22.72
C SER A 427 2.46 -22.37 21.96
N GLU A 428 3.14 -23.08 21.05
CA GLU A 428 4.12 -22.49 20.14
C GLU A 428 3.49 -21.47 19.19
N LYS A 429 2.26 -21.75 18.76
CA LYS A 429 1.48 -20.89 17.86
C LYS A 429 0.09 -20.59 18.41
N VAL A 430 -0.40 -19.39 18.09
CA VAL A 430 -1.72 -18.86 18.44
C VAL A 430 -2.37 -18.33 17.16
N LEU A 431 -3.59 -18.76 16.86
CA LEU A 431 -4.34 -18.21 15.73
C LEU A 431 -4.85 -16.82 16.08
N MET A 432 -4.47 -15.81 15.31
CA MET A 432 -4.94 -14.43 15.48
C MET A 432 -6.12 -14.19 14.53
N LEU A 433 -7.32 -14.03 15.09
CA LEU A 433 -8.51 -13.72 14.28
C LEU A 433 -8.39 -12.29 13.71
N VAL A 434 -8.94 -12.00 12.53
CA VAL A 434 -8.78 -10.69 11.87
C VAL A 434 -9.11 -9.49 12.77
N PRO A 435 -10.21 -9.48 13.55
CA PRO A 435 -10.52 -8.37 14.48
C PRO A 435 -9.47 -8.20 15.60
N SER A 436 -8.60 -9.19 15.78
CA SER A 436 -7.52 -9.22 16.75
C SER A 436 -6.15 -8.89 16.17
N CYS A 437 -6.05 -8.70 14.85
CA CYS A 437 -4.78 -8.30 14.22
C CYS A 437 -4.37 -6.92 14.72
N LEU A 438 -3.11 -6.80 15.10
CA LEU A 438 -2.50 -5.53 15.51
C LEU A 438 -1.20 -5.31 14.75
N ASP A 439 -0.93 -4.04 14.48
CA ASP A 439 0.34 -3.62 13.90
C ASP A 439 1.38 -3.42 15.02
N VAL A 440 2.62 -3.77 14.70
CA VAL A 440 3.78 -3.70 15.57
C VAL A 440 4.69 -2.58 15.08
N GLU A 441 5.40 -1.94 16.00
CA GLU A 441 6.40 -0.92 15.67
C GLU A 441 7.46 -1.51 14.72
N ILE A 442 7.69 -0.83 13.59
CA ILE A 442 8.36 -1.42 12.43
C ILE A 442 9.85 -1.72 12.64
N PHE A 443 10.54 -1.02 13.56
CA PHE A 443 11.96 -1.21 13.85
C PHE A 443 12.25 -2.22 14.97
N SER A 444 11.22 -2.87 15.49
CA SER A 444 11.32 -3.97 16.46
C SER A 444 10.40 -5.17 16.14
N ALA A 445 9.73 -5.14 14.99
CA ALA A 445 8.64 -6.03 14.64
C ALA A 445 9.04 -7.52 14.62
N SER A 446 10.20 -7.89 14.08
CA SER A 446 10.62 -9.30 13.96
C SER A 446 10.88 -9.97 15.31
N LYS A 447 11.16 -9.18 16.36
CA LYS A 447 11.44 -9.66 17.72
C LYS A 447 10.17 -9.80 18.57
N SER A 448 9.02 -9.37 18.06
CA SER A 448 7.75 -9.44 18.78
C SER A 448 7.20 -10.87 18.83
N PRO A 449 6.63 -11.32 19.97
CA PRO A 449 5.82 -12.54 20.02
C PRO A 449 4.70 -12.57 18.97
N ILE A 450 4.19 -11.41 18.53
CA ILE A 450 3.21 -11.34 17.45
C ILE A 450 3.81 -11.90 16.14
N ALA A 451 5.08 -11.67 15.87
CA ALA A 451 5.74 -12.15 14.66
C ALA A 451 5.92 -13.67 14.65
N TYR A 452 6.43 -14.23 15.76
CA TYR A 452 6.87 -15.63 15.80
C TYR A 452 5.90 -16.60 16.48
N LYS A 453 4.99 -16.14 17.35
CA LYS A 453 3.98 -17.00 18.00
C LYS A 453 2.60 -16.97 17.33
N THR A 454 2.37 -16.18 16.29
CA THR A 454 1.02 -16.12 15.68
C THR A 454 0.92 -16.84 14.34
N ILE A 455 -0.30 -17.25 14.01
CA ILE A 455 -0.74 -17.65 12.68
C ILE A 455 -1.81 -16.64 12.25
N PHE A 456 -1.66 -16.07 11.06
CA PHE A 456 -2.58 -15.07 10.54
C PHE A 456 -3.60 -15.69 9.57
N GLN A 457 -4.80 -15.14 9.58
CA GLN A 457 -5.88 -15.49 8.65
C GLN A 457 -5.71 -14.84 7.26
N GLY A 458 -6.61 -15.19 6.34
CA GLY A 458 -6.67 -14.62 4.99
C GLY A 458 -5.78 -15.36 4.00
N TRP A 459 -4.81 -14.65 3.41
CA TRP A 459 -3.94 -15.24 2.39
C TRP A 459 -2.88 -16.19 2.98
N MET A 460 -2.39 -15.91 4.19
CA MET A 460 -1.33 -16.70 4.82
C MET A 460 -1.71 -18.15 5.10
N TYR A 461 -3.01 -18.45 5.09
CA TYR A 461 -3.55 -19.77 5.35
C TYR A 461 -3.15 -20.83 4.31
N HIS A 462 -3.21 -20.50 3.01
CA HIS A 462 -2.78 -21.39 1.92
C HIS A 462 -1.38 -21.06 1.41
N TRP A 463 -0.66 -20.14 2.08
CA TRP A 463 0.68 -19.80 1.68
C TRP A 463 1.57 -21.05 1.80
N PRO A 464 2.27 -21.50 0.74
CA PRO A 464 2.92 -22.82 0.72
C PRO A 464 3.96 -23.04 1.83
N LEU A 465 4.50 -21.97 2.38
CA LEU A 465 5.52 -21.98 3.43
C LEU A 465 4.96 -21.64 4.83
N ALA A 466 3.64 -21.58 4.98
CA ALA A 466 3.01 -21.29 6.26
C ALA A 466 3.26 -22.42 7.27
N PRO A 467 3.42 -22.10 8.57
CA PRO A 467 3.39 -23.10 9.63
C PRO A 467 2.08 -23.89 9.54
N LYS A 468 2.18 -25.21 9.36
CA LYS A 468 1.02 -26.12 9.38
C LYS A 468 0.40 -26.10 10.77
N GLY A 469 -0.92 -25.94 10.87
CA GLY A 469 -1.58 -25.91 12.18
C GLY A 469 -3.03 -25.46 12.18
N TYR A 470 -3.47 -24.77 11.13
CA TYR A 470 -4.87 -24.50 10.85
C TYR A 470 -5.14 -24.96 9.42
N GLY A 471 -6.14 -25.83 9.22
CA GLY A 471 -6.52 -26.37 7.91
C GLY A 471 -8.02 -26.61 7.74
N ASN A 472 -8.79 -26.40 8.81
CA ASN A 472 -10.25 -26.50 8.92
C ASN A 472 -10.61 -26.29 10.39
N PHE A 473 -11.89 -26.08 10.71
CA PHE A 473 -12.28 -25.82 12.10
C PHE A 473 -12.06 -27.02 13.03
N LYS A 474 -12.02 -28.26 12.50
CA LYS A 474 -11.67 -29.43 13.31
C LYS A 474 -10.27 -29.34 13.89
N THR A 475 -9.31 -28.73 13.19
CA THR A 475 -7.94 -28.51 13.71
C THR A 475 -7.86 -27.54 14.89
N LEU A 476 -8.93 -26.78 15.18
CA LEU A 476 -9.00 -25.88 16.33
C LEU A 476 -9.41 -26.62 17.61
N VAL A 477 -10.04 -27.78 17.50
CA VAL A 477 -10.46 -28.59 18.66
C VAL A 477 -9.27 -29.35 19.22
N ASP A 478 -9.01 -29.18 20.52
CA ASP A 478 -7.82 -29.68 21.21
C ASP A 478 -6.51 -29.22 20.55
N GLY A 479 -6.59 -28.16 19.74
CA GLY A 479 -5.53 -27.66 18.88
C GLY A 479 -4.98 -26.32 19.35
N ILE A 480 -4.66 -25.47 18.37
CA ILE A 480 -4.06 -24.16 18.62
C ILE A 480 -5.06 -23.21 19.31
N PRO A 481 -4.62 -22.45 20.33
CA PRO A 481 -5.46 -21.43 20.93
C PRO A 481 -5.67 -20.25 19.97
N MET A 482 -6.75 -19.52 20.18
CA MET A 482 -7.19 -18.39 19.38
C MET A 482 -7.16 -17.11 20.20
N LEU A 483 -6.56 -16.06 19.63
CA LEU A 483 -6.61 -14.71 20.16
C LEU A 483 -7.82 -13.96 19.57
N VAL A 484 -8.74 -13.55 20.43
CA VAL A 484 -10.03 -12.95 20.04
C VAL A 484 -10.21 -11.61 20.72
N ASN A 485 -10.47 -10.56 19.94
CA ASN A 485 -10.91 -9.27 20.46
C ASN A 485 -12.29 -9.43 21.10
N LYS A 486 -12.50 -8.87 22.29
CA LYS A 486 -13.79 -8.94 23.01
C LYS A 486 -14.96 -8.37 22.20
N SER A 487 -14.70 -7.45 21.26
CA SER A 487 -15.74 -6.92 20.37
C SER A 487 -16.18 -7.89 19.27
N ALA A 488 -15.49 -9.02 19.08
CA ALA A 488 -15.72 -9.99 18.02
C ALA A 488 -15.98 -11.41 18.53
N VAL A 489 -16.52 -11.54 19.75
CA VAL A 489 -16.81 -12.84 20.38
C VAL A 489 -17.84 -13.64 19.58
N GLU A 490 -18.74 -12.98 18.84
CA GLU A 490 -19.70 -13.66 17.95
C GLU A 490 -19.00 -14.57 16.92
N GLN A 491 -17.75 -14.27 16.55
CA GLN A 491 -16.97 -15.14 15.66
C GLN A 491 -16.74 -16.52 16.28
N LEU A 492 -16.56 -16.60 17.60
CA LEU A 492 -16.41 -17.88 18.31
C LEU A 492 -17.70 -18.69 18.28
N ASP A 493 -18.85 -18.04 18.40
CA ASP A 493 -20.17 -18.69 18.32
C ASP A 493 -20.38 -19.36 16.96
N ILE A 494 -20.02 -18.65 15.89
CA ILE A 494 -20.13 -19.19 14.53
C ILE A 494 -19.18 -20.39 14.35
N ILE A 495 -17.93 -20.29 14.83
CA ILE A 495 -16.96 -21.40 14.70
C ILE A 495 -17.44 -22.63 15.47
N GLU A 496 -17.90 -22.46 16.70
CA GLU A 496 -18.45 -23.57 17.50
C GLU A 496 -19.65 -24.23 16.81
N ASP A 497 -20.57 -23.44 16.28
CA ASP A 497 -21.73 -23.94 15.53
C ASP A 497 -21.31 -24.74 14.30
N MET A 498 -20.31 -24.27 13.56
CA MET A 498 -19.79 -24.96 12.38
C MET A 498 -19.02 -26.22 12.74
N ILE A 499 -18.29 -26.25 13.85
CA ILE A 499 -17.64 -27.46 14.37
C ILE A 499 -18.69 -28.53 14.67
N ARG A 500 -19.73 -28.15 15.43
CA ARG A 500 -20.83 -29.04 15.80
C ARG A 500 -21.60 -29.55 14.58
N GLN A 501 -21.91 -28.68 13.62
CA GLN A 501 -22.72 -29.03 12.46
C GLN A 501 -21.96 -29.93 11.48
N ASN A 502 -20.71 -29.61 11.17
CA ASN A 502 -19.96 -30.25 10.08
C ASN A 502 -19.08 -31.40 10.54
N TYR A 503 -18.55 -31.34 11.77
CA TYR A 503 -17.67 -32.38 12.30
C TYR A 503 -18.31 -33.25 13.38
N LYS A 504 -19.53 -32.90 13.82
CA LYS A 504 -20.26 -33.61 14.89
C LYS A 504 -19.48 -33.68 16.20
N ILE A 505 -18.64 -32.67 16.46
CA ILE A 505 -17.86 -32.53 17.69
C ILE A 505 -18.54 -31.45 18.53
N SER A 506 -18.81 -31.74 19.80
CA SER A 506 -19.19 -30.70 20.75
C SER A 506 -17.92 -30.19 21.43
N VAL A 507 -17.83 -28.87 21.61
CA VAL A 507 -16.65 -28.23 22.19
C VAL A 507 -16.99 -27.47 23.48
N ASP A 508 -16.00 -27.33 24.35
CA ASP A 508 -15.98 -26.37 25.45
C ASP A 508 -14.96 -25.25 25.16
N ARG A 509 -15.27 -24.05 25.65
CA ARG A 509 -14.38 -22.88 25.54
C ARG A 509 -13.63 -22.68 26.85
N HIS A 510 -12.31 -22.77 26.79
CA HIS A 510 -11.45 -22.47 27.94
C HIS A 510 -10.67 -21.18 27.68
N ALA A 511 -10.84 -20.19 28.54
CA ALA A 511 -10.00 -18.99 28.54
C ALA A 511 -8.66 -19.31 29.20
N ILE A 512 -7.60 -19.41 28.39
CA ILE A 512 -6.22 -19.57 28.85
C ILE A 512 -5.74 -18.27 29.53
N ALA A 513 -6.10 -17.14 28.94
CA ALA A 513 -5.78 -15.82 29.45
C ALA A 513 -6.85 -14.81 29.04
N GLU A 514 -6.98 -13.77 29.85
CA GLU A 514 -7.86 -12.63 29.60
C GLU A 514 -7.11 -11.32 29.87
N SER A 515 -7.49 -10.30 29.13
CA SER A 515 -7.00 -8.92 29.26
C SER A 515 -8.17 -7.94 29.13
N GLU A 516 -7.90 -6.63 29.05
CA GLU A 516 -8.94 -5.61 28.91
C GLU A 516 -9.73 -5.80 27.61
N ASN A 517 -9.00 -6.02 26.50
CA ASN A 517 -9.55 -6.02 25.14
C ASN A 517 -9.57 -7.39 24.46
N TYR A 518 -8.89 -8.41 25.04
CA TYR A 518 -8.74 -9.71 24.37
C TYR A 518 -8.98 -10.90 25.29
N TYR A 519 -9.47 -11.98 24.66
CA TYR A 519 -9.46 -13.34 25.18
C TYR A 519 -8.44 -14.20 24.42
N LEU A 520 -7.76 -15.07 25.14
CA LEU A 520 -7.02 -16.20 24.57
C LEU A 520 -7.80 -17.48 24.87
N ILE A 521 -8.49 -18.01 23.87
CA ILE A 521 -9.43 -19.13 24.00
C ILE A 521 -8.85 -20.40 23.39
N GLN A 522 -9.05 -21.54 24.04
CA GLN A 522 -8.84 -22.86 23.46
C GLN A 522 -10.16 -23.62 23.43
N PHE A 523 -10.41 -24.30 22.32
CA PHE A 523 -11.52 -25.24 22.21
C PHE A 523 -11.04 -26.63 22.59
N THR A 524 -11.79 -27.31 23.45
CA THR A 524 -11.53 -28.71 23.80
C THR A 524 -12.74 -29.56 23.45
N SER A 525 -12.52 -30.81 23.06
CA SER A 525 -13.64 -31.73 22.82
C SER A 525 -14.35 -32.08 24.14
N LYS A 526 -15.68 -32.23 24.07
CA LYS A 526 -16.52 -32.76 25.16
C LYS A 526 -16.58 -34.29 25.16
#